data_AF-A0A948SUW6-F1
#
_entry.id   AF-A0A948SUW6-F1
#
_cell.length_a   1.000
_cell.length_b   1.000
_cell.length_c   1.000
_cell.angle_alpha   90.00
_cell.angle_beta   90.00
_cell.angle_gamma   90.00
#
_symmetry.space_group_name_H-M   'P 1'
#
loop_
_entity.id
_entity.type
_entity.pdbx_description
1 polymer ?
#
loop_
_entity_poly.entity_id
_entity_poly.type
_entity_poly.pdbx_seq_one_letter_code
_entity_poly.pdbx_strand_id
1 'polypeptide(L)'
;MTAHTHDAGLLEAMGLAADARAVILSCDDLGSCHAANVGVYEALRKGVATCASIMVPAPWARHAANMYRGEDIGVHLTLNAEHDNLRWGPITHAPSLLSGDGGFP
;
A
#
# COMPACT_ATOMS: atom_id res chain seq x y z
N MET A 1 -25.86 -14.47 -27.60
CA MET A 1 -24.46 -14.86 -27.40
C MET A 1 -23.60 -13.71 -27.91
N THR A 2 -23.40 -12.69 -27.06
CA THR A 2 -22.62 -11.50 -27.40
C THR A 2 -21.16 -11.78 -27.09
N ALA A 3 -20.32 -11.79 -28.11
CA ALA A 3 -18.88 -11.93 -27.96
C ALA A 3 -18.33 -10.71 -27.20
N HIS A 4 -17.65 -10.95 -26.07
CA HIS A 4 -16.85 -9.93 -25.40
C HIS A 4 -15.55 -9.78 -26.18
N THR A 5 -15.46 -8.78 -27.05
CA THR A 5 -14.20 -8.36 -27.67
C THR A 5 -13.36 -7.61 -26.65
N HIS A 6 -12.42 -8.30 -26.00
CA HIS A 6 -11.36 -7.68 -25.20
C HIS A 6 -10.05 -7.77 -25.98
N ASP A 7 -9.85 -6.87 -26.96
CA ASP A 7 -8.68 -6.86 -27.85
C ASP A 7 -7.89 -5.55 -27.79
N ALA A 8 -7.95 -4.82 -26.67
CA ALA A 8 -7.01 -3.73 -26.40
C ALA A 8 -5.99 -4.21 -25.36
N GLY A 9 -4.70 -4.03 -25.63
CA GLY A 9 -3.65 -4.30 -24.65
C GLY A 9 -3.84 -3.44 -23.41
N LEU A 10 -3.32 -3.87 -22.25
CA LEU A 10 -3.47 -3.13 -20.98
C LEU A 10 -3.06 -1.65 -21.12
N LEU A 11 -2.00 -1.36 -21.87
CA LEU A 11 -1.54 0.01 -22.11
C LEU A 11 -2.57 0.83 -22.88
N GLU A 12 -3.16 0.28 -23.94
CA GLU A 12 -4.21 0.95 -24.73
C GLU A 12 -5.49 1.13 -23.92
N ALA A 13 -5.84 0.15 -23.08
CA ALA A 13 -6.95 0.26 -22.14
C ALA A 13 -6.74 1.36 -21.09
N MET A 14 -5.47 1.68 -20.77
CA MET A 14 -5.08 2.82 -19.92
C MET A 14 -4.91 4.14 -20.71
N GLY A 15 -5.20 4.16 -22.01
CA GLY A 15 -5.04 5.34 -22.86
C GLY A 15 -3.60 5.66 -23.27
N LEU A 16 -2.68 4.70 -23.12
CA LEU A 16 -1.28 4.80 -23.52
C LEU A 16 -1.06 4.16 -24.90
N ALA A 17 0.02 4.54 -25.58
CA ALA A 17 0.42 3.88 -26.82
C ALA A 17 0.77 2.40 -26.59
N ALA A 18 0.51 1.55 -27.58
CA ALA A 18 0.78 0.12 -27.48
C ALA A 18 2.26 -0.23 -27.23
N ASP A 19 3.18 0.66 -27.61
CA ASP A 19 4.63 0.54 -27.41
C ASP A 19 5.17 1.43 -26.27
N ALA A 20 4.28 2.05 -25.49
CA ALA A 20 4.67 2.90 -24.37
C ALA A 20 5.43 2.11 -23.29
N ARG A 21 6.41 2.77 -22.67
CA ARG A 21 7.07 2.26 -21.45
C ARG A 21 6.45 2.95 -20.24
N ALA A 22 5.53 2.27 -19.57
CA ALA A 22 4.88 2.75 -18.37
C ALA A 22 5.52 2.15 -17.11
N VAL A 23 5.56 2.92 -16.03
CA VAL A 23 6.01 2.45 -14.71
C VAL A 23 5.04 2.93 -13.64
N ILE A 24 4.72 2.04 -12.71
CA ILE A 24 4.08 2.38 -11.45
C ILE A 24 5.18 2.25 -10.40
N LEU A 25 5.54 3.37 -9.78
CA LEU A 25 6.51 3.40 -8.70
C LEU A 25 5.74 3.51 -7.38
N SER A 26 5.43 2.35 -6.80
CA SER A 26 4.74 2.26 -5.51
C SER A 26 5.73 2.38 -4.34
N CYS A 27 5.34 3.15 -3.32
CA CYS A 27 6.00 3.14 -2.03
C CYS A 27 5.25 2.28 -1.02
N ASP A 28 5.96 1.36 -0.38
CA ASP A 28 5.40 0.47 0.65
C ASP A 28 5.54 1.05 2.05
N ASP A 29 4.92 0.36 3.01
CA ASP A 29 5.01 0.59 4.46
C ASP A 29 4.48 1.93 4.97
N LEU A 30 3.60 2.59 4.21
CA LEU A 30 2.87 3.73 4.74
C LEU A 30 2.05 3.26 5.95
N GLY A 31 2.22 3.92 7.10
CA GLY A 31 1.56 3.58 8.36
C GLY A 31 2.40 2.71 9.30
N SER A 32 3.55 2.18 8.88
CA SER A 32 4.44 1.37 9.74
C SER A 32 4.99 2.19 10.91
N CYS A 33 5.74 3.26 10.61
CA CYS A 33 6.32 4.18 11.58
C CYS A 33 6.23 5.65 11.13
N HIS A 34 6.57 6.59 12.03
CA HIS A 34 6.58 8.01 11.69
C HIS A 34 7.53 8.34 10.53
N ALA A 35 8.74 7.77 10.57
CA ALA A 35 9.76 8.02 9.56
C ALA A 35 9.31 7.50 8.18
N ALA A 36 8.71 6.30 8.13
CA ALA A 36 8.14 5.76 6.90
C ALA A 36 7.05 6.67 6.35
N ASN A 37 6.11 7.13 7.19
CA ASN A 37 5.10 8.09 6.76
C ASN A 37 5.70 9.35 6.12
N VAL A 38 6.67 9.98 6.79
CA VAL A 38 7.32 11.19 6.27
C VAL A 38 8.02 10.89 4.94
N GLY A 39 8.78 9.81 4.86
CA GLY A 39 9.52 9.42 3.66
C GLY A 39 8.61 9.09 2.47
N VAL A 40 7.54 8.30 2.69
CA VAL A 40 6.57 7.95 1.65
C VAL A 40 5.88 9.19 1.11
N TYR A 41 5.39 10.09 1.99
CA TYR A 41 4.76 11.32 1.50
C TYR A 41 5.75 12.28 0.83
N GLU A 42 7.01 12.32 1.26
CA GLU A 42 8.04 13.06 0.54
C GLU A 42 8.28 12.48 -0.86
N ALA A 43 8.37 11.16 -0.99
CA ALA A 43 8.51 10.47 -2.26
C ALA A 43 7.32 10.72 -3.21
N LEU A 44 6.09 10.76 -2.67
CA LEU A 44 4.87 11.06 -3.44
C LEU A 44 4.74 12.54 -3.84
N ARG A 45 5.09 13.47 -2.94
CA ARG A 45 4.81 14.91 -3.14
C ARG A 45 5.93 15.68 -3.80
N LYS A 46 7.17 15.22 -3.60
CA LYS A 46 8.38 15.89 -4.09
C LYS A 46 9.28 14.96 -4.92
N GLY A 47 9.09 13.65 -4.77
CA GLY A 47 9.84 12.63 -5.50
C GLY A 47 9.13 12.16 -6.77
N VAL A 48 9.39 10.92 -7.15
CA VAL A 48 8.92 10.28 -8.39
C VAL A 48 7.94 9.13 -8.13
N ALA A 49 7.57 8.88 -6.87
CA ALA A 49 6.60 7.83 -6.56
C ALA A 49 5.23 8.18 -7.13
N THR A 50 4.56 7.19 -7.70
CA THR A 50 3.25 7.37 -8.35
C THR A 50 2.10 7.00 -7.44
N CYS A 51 2.33 6.09 -6.50
CA CYS A 51 1.33 5.63 -5.53
C CYS A 51 2.00 5.06 -4.28
N ALA A 52 1.19 4.74 -3.27
CA ALA A 52 1.65 4.04 -2.07
C ALA A 52 0.59 3.07 -1.55
N SER A 53 0.93 2.27 -0.54
CA SER A 53 -0.04 1.39 0.12
C SER A 53 0.04 1.51 1.64
N ILE A 54 -1.13 1.68 2.31
CA ILE A 54 -1.21 1.87 3.76
C ILE A 54 -1.42 0.55 4.51
N MET A 55 -0.58 0.30 5.51
CA MET A 55 -0.71 -0.79 6.48
C MET A 55 -1.67 -0.38 7.60
N VAL A 56 -2.98 -0.63 7.42
CA VAL A 56 -4.02 -0.19 8.38
C VAL A 56 -3.79 -0.68 9.81
N PRO A 57 -3.35 -1.93 10.08
CA PRO A 57 -3.14 -2.39 11.45
C PRO A 57 -1.89 -1.80 12.12
N ALA A 58 -0.99 -1.17 11.35
CA ALA A 58 0.27 -0.69 11.87
C ALA A 58 0.13 0.57 12.76
N PRO A 59 1.02 0.79 13.74
CA PRO A 59 0.82 1.79 14.80
C PRO A 59 0.68 3.24 14.31
N TRP A 60 1.23 3.55 13.13
CA TRP A 60 1.24 4.90 12.55
C TRP A 60 0.24 5.08 11.39
N ALA A 61 -0.67 4.14 11.15
CA ALA A 61 -1.67 4.23 10.09
C ALA A 61 -2.59 5.45 10.24
N ARG A 62 -3.03 5.76 11.48
CA ARG A 62 -3.87 6.94 11.73
C ARG A 62 -3.14 8.25 11.44
N HIS A 63 -1.84 8.30 11.74
CA HIS A 63 -1.02 9.46 11.41
C HIS A 63 -0.88 9.62 9.89
N ALA A 64 -0.68 8.53 9.15
CA ALA A 64 -0.69 8.57 7.69
C ALA A 64 -2.04 9.10 7.16
N ALA A 65 -3.15 8.52 7.60
CA ALA A 65 -4.50 8.96 7.20
C ALA A 65 -4.75 10.46 7.45
N ASN A 66 -4.28 10.99 8.59
CA ASN A 66 -4.41 12.43 8.90
C ASN A 66 -3.58 13.33 7.98
N MET A 67 -2.51 12.80 7.37
CA MET A 67 -1.66 13.56 6.45
C MET A 67 -2.14 13.47 5.00
N TYR A 68 -3.12 12.63 4.68
CA TYR A 68 -3.62 12.39 3.33
C TYR A 68 -4.15 13.66 2.63
N ARG A 69 -3.83 13.84 1.35
CA ARG A 69 -4.24 14.99 0.53
C ARG A 69 -4.87 14.62 -0.81
N GLY A 70 -5.15 13.34 -1.06
CA GLY A 70 -5.71 12.87 -2.33
C GLY A 70 -4.74 12.10 -3.21
N GLU A 71 -3.60 11.65 -2.67
CA GLU A 71 -2.64 10.79 -3.38
C GLU A 71 -3.24 9.42 -3.73
N ASP A 72 -2.66 8.70 -4.69
CA ASP A 72 -3.06 7.32 -4.99
C ASP A 72 -2.54 6.37 -3.90
N ILE A 73 -3.41 6.04 -2.94
CA ILE A 73 -3.09 5.19 -1.78
C ILE A 73 -3.97 3.95 -1.79
N GLY A 74 -3.34 2.80 -2.01
CA GLY A 74 -3.94 1.47 -1.87
C GLY A 74 -3.86 0.91 -0.45
N VAL A 75 -4.31 -0.33 -0.28
CA VAL A 75 -4.23 -1.07 0.99
C VAL A 75 -3.06 -2.04 0.95
N HIS A 76 -2.16 -1.95 1.94
CA HIS A 76 -1.10 -2.93 2.15
C HIS A 76 -1.61 -4.02 3.10
N LEU A 77 -1.87 -5.22 2.58
CA LEU A 77 -2.34 -6.33 3.40
C LEU A 77 -1.19 -6.89 4.23
N THR A 78 -1.35 -6.92 5.56
CA THR A 78 -0.33 -7.41 6.49
C THR A 78 -0.79 -8.70 7.16
N LEU A 79 0.07 -9.73 7.15
CA LEU A 79 -0.13 -11.01 7.85
C LEU A 79 1.13 -11.45 8.64
N ASN A 80 2.10 -10.54 8.76
CA ASN A 80 3.36 -10.66 9.49
C ASN A 80 3.62 -9.36 10.27
N ALA A 81 4.56 -9.37 11.21
CA ALA A 81 5.00 -8.16 11.92
C ALA A 81 6.51 -8.17 12.26
N GLU A 82 7.38 -8.20 11.27
CA GLU A 82 8.81 -8.53 11.32
C GLU A 82 9.72 -7.77 12.31
N HIS A 83 9.24 -6.69 12.95
CA HIS A 83 10.03 -5.91 13.90
C HIS A 83 9.76 -6.28 15.36
N ASP A 84 10.82 -6.64 16.10
CA ASP A 84 10.75 -7.04 17.51
C ASP A 84 10.02 -6.01 18.41
N ASN A 85 10.28 -4.72 18.20
CA ASN A 85 9.81 -3.64 19.07
C ASN A 85 8.65 -2.82 18.49
N LEU A 86 8.23 -3.11 17.27
CA LEU A 86 7.15 -2.40 16.58
C LEU A 86 6.20 -3.41 15.95
N ARG A 87 5.42 -4.08 16.81
CA ARG A 87 4.47 -5.11 16.40
C ARG A 87 3.11 -4.52 16.03
N TRP A 88 2.43 -5.18 15.12
CA TRP A 88 1.02 -4.96 14.79
C TRP A 88 0.32 -6.31 14.63
N GLY A 89 -0.99 -6.33 14.79
CA GLY A 89 -1.79 -7.54 14.77
C GLY A 89 -3.08 -7.38 13.99
N PRO A 90 -3.93 -8.41 13.95
CA PRO A 90 -5.20 -8.36 13.23
C PRO A 90 -6.13 -7.29 13.81
N ILE A 91 -6.88 -6.60 12.94
CA ILE A 91 -7.92 -5.64 13.32
C ILE A 91 -9.14 -6.36 13.92
N THR A 92 -9.38 -7.59 13.49
CA THR A 92 -10.47 -8.44 13.95
C THR A 92 -9.99 -9.43 15.00
N HIS A 93 -10.94 -10.10 15.67
CA HIS A 93 -10.60 -11.23 16.52
C HIS A 93 -10.19 -12.44 15.69
N ALA A 94 -8.88 -12.63 15.50
CA ALA A 94 -8.30 -13.72 14.70
C ALA A 94 -7.17 -14.45 15.45
N PRO A 95 -7.48 -15.32 16.43
CA PRO A 95 -6.46 -16.00 17.25
C PRO A 95 -5.47 -16.85 16.45
N SER A 96 -5.89 -17.42 15.32
CA SER A 96 -5.03 -18.22 14.45
C SER A 96 -3.96 -17.40 13.69
N LEU A 97 -4.06 -16.07 13.73
CA LEU A 97 -3.12 -15.15 13.10
C LEU A 97 -2.20 -14.46 14.12
N LEU A 98 -2.19 -14.90 15.39
CA LEU A 98 -1.34 -14.33 16.42
C LEU A 98 -0.10 -15.18 16.64
N SER A 99 1.05 -14.53 16.78
CA SER A 99 2.34 -15.13 17.16
C SER A 99 2.41 -15.58 18.63
N GLY A 100 1.57 -14.99 19.48
CA GLY A 100 1.64 -15.10 20.95
C GLY A 100 2.38 -13.96 21.64
N ASP A 101 3.05 -13.06 20.90
CA ASP A 101 3.77 -11.89 21.44
C ASP A 101 3.04 -10.55 21.24
N GLY A 102 1.76 -10.60 20.85
CA GLY A 102 0.92 -9.42 20.67
C GLY A 102 0.84 -8.90 19.24
N GLY A 103 1.44 -9.59 18.26
CA GLY A 103 1.32 -9.28 16.83
C GLY A 103 0.94 -10.46 15.95
N PHE A 104 0.94 -10.22 14.65
CA PHE A 104 1.05 -11.27 13.62
C PHE A 104 2.33 -12.09 13.81
N PRO A 105 2.47 -13.28 13.19
CA PRO A 105 3.74 -14.03 13.16
C PRO A 105 4.97 -13.13 12.97
#